data_AF-A0A941WSF3-F1
#
_entry.id   AF-A0A941WSF3-F1
#
_cell.length_a   1.000
_cell.length_b   1.000
_cell.length_c   1.000
_cell.angle_alpha   90.00
_cell.angle_beta   90.00
_cell.angle_gamma   90.00
#
_symmetry.space_group_name_H-M   'P 1'
#
loop_
_entity.id
_entity.type
_entity.pdbx_description
1 polymer ?
#
loop_
_entity_poly.entity_id
_entity_poly.type
_entity_poly.pdbx_seq_one_letter_code
_entity_poly.pdbx_strand_id
1 'polypeptide(L)'
;MKNRLTHKETFLVAIMLFGMFFGAGNLIFPAYLGRQAGSAVWPAIAGLLVTGVGLPLLGVAAIGITRSDGLLALSQKVSRPYGLCFTCALYLTIGPFFAIPRCATVPFTLGVEPLVGAEHSGLALALFSLVFFTIVAAFSLRPASILTSIGRTLTPLFL
;
A
#
# COMPACT_ATOMS: atom_id res chain seq x y z
N MET A 1 -19.22 0.15 25.47
CA MET A 1 -18.29 0.56 24.39
C MET A 1 -17.82 1.98 24.68
N LYS A 2 -16.51 2.25 24.70
CA LYS A 2 -15.93 3.56 25.03
C LYS A 2 -16.25 4.52 23.87
N ASN A 3 -17.09 5.53 24.09
CA ASN A 3 -17.64 6.38 23.01
C ASN A 3 -16.66 7.41 22.44
N ARG A 4 -15.48 7.59 23.03
CA ARG A 4 -14.42 8.47 22.52
C ARG A 4 -13.05 7.88 22.82
N LEU A 5 -12.19 7.87 21.82
CA LEU A 5 -10.77 7.56 21.96
C LEU A 5 -10.10 8.69 22.75
N THR A 6 -9.24 8.33 23.70
CA THR A 6 -8.35 9.28 24.37
C THR A 6 -7.35 9.85 23.36
N HIS A 7 -6.80 11.04 23.61
CA HIS A 7 -5.81 11.66 22.71
C HIS A 7 -4.63 10.74 22.38
N LYS A 8 -4.19 9.91 23.33
CA LYS A 8 -3.14 8.91 23.13
C LYS A 8 -3.59 7.77 22.20
N GLU A 9 -4.82 7.26 22.37
CA GLU A 9 -5.40 6.24 21.49
C GLU A 9 -5.62 6.79 20.07
N THR A 10 -6.10 8.03 19.93
CA THR A 10 -6.27 8.70 18.63
C THR A 10 -4.93 8.90 17.91
N PHE A 11 -3.90 9.33 18.64
CA PHE A 11 -2.55 9.48 18.08
C PHE A 11 -1.97 8.13 17.63
N LEU A 12 -2.15 7.08 18.43
CA LEU A 12 -1.73 5.73 18.08
C LEU A 12 -2.47 5.19 16.84
N VAL A 13 -3.79 5.39 16.77
CA VAL A 13 -4.59 5.04 15.59
C VAL A 13 -4.14 5.82 14.36
N ALA A 14 -3.85 7.12 14.50
CA ALA A 14 -3.34 7.95 13.41
C ALA A 14 -1.98 7.45 12.89
N ILE A 15 -1.05 7.09 13.79
CA ILE A 15 0.25 6.49 13.42
C ILE A 15 0.07 5.13 12.74
N MET A 16 -0.86 4.30 13.22
CA MET A 16 -1.14 3.00 12.60
C MET A 16 -1.77 3.14 11.21
N LEU A 17 -2.73 4.05 11.04
CA LEU A 17 -3.32 4.36 9.75
C LEU A 17 -2.27 4.97 8.81
N PHE A 18 -1.45 5.88 9.31
CA PHE A 18 -0.31 6.42 8.56
C PHE A 18 0.61 5.28 8.12
N GLY A 19 1.09 4.42 9.02
CA GLY A 19 1.97 3.29 8.65
C GLY A 19 1.32 2.28 7.68
N MET A 20 0.01 2.10 7.73
CA MET A 20 -0.73 1.23 6.80
C MET A 20 -0.83 1.85 5.40
N PHE A 21 -1.04 3.16 5.30
CA PHE A 21 -1.13 3.86 4.02
C PHE A 21 0.24 4.33 3.51
N PHE A 22 1.22 4.52 4.38
CA PHE A 22 2.58 4.95 4.07
C PHE A 22 3.43 3.73 3.66
N GLY A 23 3.18 3.24 2.44
CA GLY A 23 3.93 2.14 1.83
C GLY A 23 5.02 2.61 0.87
N ALA A 24 5.78 1.65 0.31
CA ALA A 24 6.86 1.91 -0.66
C ALA A 24 6.41 2.76 -1.86
N GLY A 25 5.17 2.60 -2.33
CA GLY A 25 4.62 3.43 -3.40
C GLY A 25 4.59 4.91 -3.04
N ASN A 26 4.22 5.25 -1.81
CA ASN A 26 4.14 6.64 -1.34
C ASN A 26 5.50 7.28 -1.08
N LEU A 27 6.59 6.51 -1.16
CA LEU A 27 7.97 7.03 -1.08
C LEU A 27 8.63 7.11 -2.46
N ILE A 28 8.34 6.14 -3.33
CA ILE A 28 8.95 6.01 -4.65
C ILE A 28 8.29 6.93 -5.68
N PHE A 29 6.95 7.00 -5.69
CA PHE A 29 6.23 7.81 -6.68
C PHE A 29 6.49 9.31 -6.53
N PRO A 30 6.48 9.93 -5.33
CA PRO A 30 6.76 11.35 -5.23
C PRO A 30 8.17 11.72 -5.70
N ALA A 31 9.17 10.89 -5.39
CA ALA A 31 10.55 11.11 -5.84
C ALA A 31 10.67 10.98 -7.37
N TYR A 32 10.06 9.95 -7.95
CA TYR A 32 10.02 9.76 -9.41
C TYR A 32 9.27 10.89 -10.13
N LEU A 33 8.10 11.24 -9.60
CA LEU A 33 7.20 12.26 -10.16
C LEU A 33 7.81 13.65 -10.00
N GLY A 34 8.51 13.94 -8.89
CA GLY A 34 9.29 15.15 -8.70
C GLY A 34 10.44 15.28 -9.71
N ARG A 35 11.16 14.18 -10.00
CA ARG A 35 12.19 14.16 -11.05
C ARG A 35 11.61 14.41 -12.43
N GLN A 36 10.42 13.88 -12.73
CA GLN A 36 9.76 14.05 -14.02
C GLN A 36 9.09 15.43 -14.17
N ALA A 37 8.62 16.02 -13.07
CA ALA A 37 7.91 17.31 -13.06
C ALA A 37 8.81 18.51 -13.39
N GLY A 38 10.13 18.40 -13.21
CA GLY A 38 11.08 19.45 -13.57
C GLY A 38 10.79 20.78 -12.86
N SER A 39 10.35 21.80 -13.59
CA SER A 39 9.95 23.10 -13.02
C SER A 39 8.53 23.13 -12.46
N ALA A 40 7.68 22.16 -12.82
CA ALA A 40 6.26 22.09 -12.44
C ALA A 40 6.01 21.20 -11.21
N VAL A 41 6.94 21.21 -10.25
CA VAL A 41 6.87 20.38 -9.03
C VAL A 41 5.64 20.73 -8.17
N TRP A 42 5.29 22.01 -8.07
CA TRP A 42 4.15 22.43 -7.24
C TRP A 42 2.79 21.91 -7.75
N PRO A 43 2.43 22.04 -9.04
CA PRO A 43 1.26 21.37 -9.61
C PRO A 43 1.29 19.85 -9.44
N ALA A 44 2.46 19.23 -9.63
CA ALA A 44 2.64 17.79 -9.50
C ALA A 44 2.37 17.29 -8.08
N ILE A 45 2.86 18.00 -7.06
CA ILE A 45 2.58 17.71 -5.65
C ILE A 45 1.08 17.87 -5.35
N ALA A 46 0.44 18.94 -5.85
CA ALA A 46 -0.99 19.15 -5.62
C ALA A 46 -1.83 18.00 -6.21
N GLY A 47 -1.54 17.58 -7.44
CA GLY A 47 -2.19 16.43 -8.08
C GLY A 47 -1.97 15.13 -7.30
N LEU A 48 -0.73 14.89 -6.83
CA LEU A 48 -0.39 13.74 -6.00
C LEU A 48 -1.12 13.74 -4.65
N LEU A 49 -1.27 14.88 -3.99
CA LEU A 49 -2.01 14.98 -2.72
C LEU A 49 -3.50 14.69 -2.92
N VAL A 50 -4.12 15.24 -3.97
CA VAL A 50 -5.55 15.01 -4.24
C VAL A 50 -5.82 13.55 -4.59
N THR A 51 -5.01 12.96 -5.47
CA THR A 51 -5.23 11.60 -5.98
C THR A 51 -4.67 10.52 -5.06
N GLY A 52 -3.47 10.71 -4.53
CA GLY A 52 -2.74 9.73 -3.71
C GLY A 52 -3.15 9.73 -2.24
N VAL A 53 -3.64 10.85 -1.70
CA VAL A 53 -4.07 10.94 -0.29
C VAL A 53 -5.57 11.21 -0.18
N GLY A 54 -6.10 12.15 -0.96
CA GLY A 54 -7.51 12.55 -0.89
C GLY A 54 -8.47 11.40 -1.21
N LEU A 55 -8.31 10.74 -2.36
CA LEU A 55 -9.20 9.66 -2.78
C LEU A 55 -9.19 8.44 -1.83
N PRO A 56 -8.04 7.91 -1.38
CA PRO A 56 -8.03 6.83 -0.40
C PRO A 56 -8.72 7.21 0.92
N LEU A 57 -8.52 8.43 1.39
CA LEU A 57 -9.12 8.91 2.65
C LEU A 57 -10.64 9.07 2.52
N LEU A 58 -11.12 9.54 1.36
CA LEU A 58 -12.55 9.53 1.03
C LEU A 58 -13.12 8.10 0.97
N GLY A 59 -12.37 7.14 0.45
CA GLY A 59 -12.78 5.73 0.42
C GLY A 59 -12.94 5.14 1.83
N VAL A 60 -11.97 5.38 2.72
CA VAL A 60 -12.04 4.97 4.13
C VAL A 60 -13.23 5.65 4.84
N ALA A 61 -13.42 6.95 4.61
CA ALA A 61 -14.54 7.69 5.17
C ALA A 61 -15.88 7.12 4.68
N ALA A 62 -16.00 6.80 3.38
CA ALA A 62 -17.21 6.22 2.81
C ALA A 62 -17.55 4.85 3.44
N ILE A 63 -16.56 3.98 3.65
CA ILE A 63 -16.74 2.70 4.34
C ILE A 63 -17.17 2.92 5.80
N GLY A 64 -16.51 3.85 6.50
CA GLY A 64 -16.86 4.18 7.89
C GLY A 64 -18.27 4.76 8.06
N ILE A 65 -18.71 5.62 7.13
CA ILE A 65 -20.04 6.23 7.14
C ILE A 65 -21.13 5.20 6.79
N THR A 66 -20.86 4.33 5.81
CA THR A 66 -21.85 3.33 5.35
C THR A 66 -22.01 2.14 6.29
N ARG A 67 -21.19 2.04 7.35
CA ARG A 67 -21.19 0.95 8.36
C ARG A 67 -21.29 -0.45 7.75
N SER A 68 -20.73 -0.64 6.56
CA SER A 68 -20.78 -1.92 5.87
C SER A 68 -19.63 -2.79 6.37
N ASP A 69 -19.90 -4.05 6.67
CA ASP A 69 -18.91 -4.99 7.24
C ASP A 69 -17.74 -5.31 6.28
N GLY A 70 -17.74 -4.76 5.07
CA GLY A 70 -16.63 -4.84 4.14
C GLY A 70 -16.97 -4.36 2.72
N LEU A 71 -15.99 -4.46 1.83
CA LEU A 71 -16.12 -4.10 0.42
C LEU A 71 -17.20 -4.91 -0.31
N LEU A 72 -17.36 -6.19 0.06
CA LEU A 72 -18.40 -7.06 -0.52
C LEU A 72 -19.80 -6.58 -0.14
N ALA A 73 -20.04 -6.24 1.13
CA ALA A 73 -21.33 -5.71 1.59
C ALA A 73 -21.66 -4.36 0.93
N LEU A 74 -20.64 -3.52 0.69
CA LEU A 74 -20.81 -2.24 0.01
C LEU A 74 -21.11 -2.42 -1.49
N SER A 75 -20.38 -3.28 -2.19
CA SER A 75 -20.58 -3.53 -3.63
C SER A 75 -21.85 -4.32 -3.94
N GLN A 76 -22.33 -5.15 -3.00
CA GLN A 76 -23.61 -5.83 -3.11
C GLN A 76 -24.81 -4.87 -3.06
N LYS A 77 -24.65 -3.62 -2.57
CA LYS A 77 -25.71 -2.60 -2.65
C LYS A 77 -26.06 -2.22 -4.10
N VAL A 78 -25.15 -2.45 -5.05
CA VAL A 78 -25.41 -2.25 -6.49
C VAL A 78 -26.14 -3.47 -7.06
N SER A 79 -25.55 -4.66 -6.96
CA SER A 79 -26.20 -5.95 -7.22
C SER A 79 -25.35 -7.11 -6.72
N ARG A 80 -25.98 -8.26 -6.43
CA ARG A 80 -25.31 -9.48 -5.95
C ARG A 80 -24.23 -10.03 -6.92
N PRO A 81 -24.46 -10.14 -8.24
CA PRO A 81 -23.42 -10.60 -9.17
C PRO A 81 -22.30 -9.56 -9.34
N TYR A 82 -22.62 -8.27 -9.33
CA TYR A 82 -21.62 -7.20 -9.41
C TYR A 82 -20.66 -7.24 -8.22
N GLY A 83 -21.20 -7.37 -7.00
CA GLY A 83 -20.35 -7.37 -5.80
C GLY A 83 -19.38 -8.55 -5.74
N LEU A 84 -19.81 -9.74 -6.17
CA LEU A 84 -18.93 -10.91 -6.26
C LEU A 84 -17.86 -10.73 -7.34
N CYS A 85 -18.24 -10.34 -8.55
CA CYS A 85 -17.30 -10.13 -9.66
C CYS A 85 -16.25 -9.05 -9.30
N PHE A 86 -16.70 -7.91 -8.79
CA PHE A 86 -15.84 -6.81 -8.40
C PHE A 86 -14.87 -7.20 -7.28
N THR A 87 -15.36 -7.87 -6.22
CA THR A 87 -14.51 -8.29 -5.10
C THR A 87 -13.48 -9.33 -5.54
N CYS A 88 -13.87 -10.30 -6.37
CA CYS A 88 -12.93 -11.28 -6.94
C CYS A 88 -11.87 -10.60 -7.81
N ALA A 89 -12.27 -9.73 -8.73
CA ALA A 89 -11.35 -8.98 -9.59
C ALA A 89 -10.37 -8.12 -8.76
N LEU A 90 -10.87 -7.50 -7.69
CA LEU A 90 -10.05 -6.69 -6.79
C LEU A 90 -9.04 -7.55 -6.01
N TYR A 91 -9.44 -8.73 -5.51
CA TYR A 91 -8.49 -9.64 -4.86
C TYR A 91 -7.46 -10.22 -5.82
N LEU A 92 -7.84 -10.53 -7.05
CA LEU A 92 -6.90 -11.00 -8.08
C LEU A 92 -5.90 -9.92 -8.49
N THR A 93 -6.34 -8.66 -8.58
CA THR A 93 -5.45 -7.53 -8.89
C THR A 93 -4.51 -7.19 -7.73
N ILE A 94 -5.00 -7.20 -6.49
CA ILE A 94 -4.13 -7.03 -5.31
C ILE A 94 -3.13 -8.18 -5.21
N GLY A 95 -3.58 -9.42 -5.38
CA GLY A 95 -2.75 -10.60 -5.25
C GLY A 95 -1.88 -10.85 -6.49
N PRO A 96 -2.17 -11.91 -7.25
CA PRO A 96 -1.26 -12.45 -8.26
C PRO A 96 -1.03 -11.54 -9.47
N PHE A 97 -1.97 -10.68 -9.84
CA PHE A 97 -1.92 -10.02 -11.16
C PHE A 97 -1.22 -8.67 -11.18
N PHE A 98 -1.15 -7.94 -10.06
CA PHE A 98 -0.61 -6.59 -10.11
C PHE A 98 0.15 -6.17 -8.86
N ALA A 99 -0.50 -6.05 -7.71
CA ALA A 99 0.13 -5.34 -6.59
C ALA A 99 1.28 -6.14 -5.96
N ILE A 100 1.11 -7.44 -5.70
CA ILE A 100 2.19 -8.29 -5.13
C ILE A 100 3.41 -8.37 -6.06
N PRO A 101 3.30 -8.70 -7.37
CA PRO A 101 4.46 -8.69 -8.26
C PRO A 101 5.14 -7.32 -8.34
N ARG A 102 4.38 -6.24 -8.41
CA ARG A 102 4.92 -4.87 -8.50
C ARG A 102 5.72 -4.48 -7.26
N CYS A 103 5.31 -4.92 -6.07
CA CYS A 103 6.05 -4.67 -4.83
C CYS A 103 7.44 -5.32 -4.83
N ALA A 104 7.66 -6.41 -5.58
CA ALA A 104 8.97 -7.03 -5.73
C ALA A 104 9.79 -6.41 -6.87
N THR A 105 9.15 -6.09 -8.00
CA THR A 105 9.89 -5.56 -9.17
C THR A 105 10.39 -4.14 -8.97
N VAL A 106 9.62 -3.27 -8.32
CA VAL A 106 10.02 -1.86 -8.10
C VAL A 106 11.32 -1.70 -7.28
N PRO A 107 11.51 -2.36 -6.11
CA PRO A 107 12.78 -2.26 -5.39
C PRO A 107 13.93 -2.94 -6.15
N PHE A 108 13.66 -3.96 -6.95
CA PHE A 108 14.67 -4.55 -7.83
C PHE A 108 15.13 -3.54 -8.88
N THR A 109 14.22 -2.90 -9.63
CA THR A 109 14.57 -2.00 -10.73
C THR A 109 15.24 -0.70 -10.25
N LEU A 110 14.85 -0.20 -9.09
CA LEU A 110 15.41 1.04 -8.53
C LEU A 110 16.67 0.83 -7.69
N GLY A 111 16.83 -0.34 -7.06
CA GLY A 111 17.90 -0.61 -6.10
C GLY A 111 18.97 -1.60 -6.58
N VAL A 112 18.57 -2.66 -7.27
CA VAL A 112 19.46 -3.80 -7.60
C VAL A 112 19.87 -3.80 -9.07
N GLU A 113 18.94 -3.50 -9.98
CA GLU A 113 19.18 -3.45 -11.42
C GLU A 113 20.33 -2.48 -11.81
N PRO A 114 20.44 -1.27 -11.23
CA PRO A 114 21.56 -0.36 -11.54
C PRO A 114 22.93 -0.90 -11.09
N LEU A 115 22.97 -1.87 -10.17
CA LEU A 115 24.20 -2.45 -9.62
C LEU A 115 24.65 -3.72 -10.36
N VAL A 116 23.71 -4.47 -10.96
CA VAL A 116 23.96 -5.81 -11.54
C VAL A 116 24.24 -5.77 -13.05
N GLY A 117 23.86 -4.69 -13.74
CA GLY A 117 24.04 -4.56 -15.20
C GLY A 117 23.07 -5.43 -16.02
N ALA A 118 22.79 -5.01 -17.26
CA ALA A 118 21.70 -5.55 -18.08
C ALA A 118 21.82 -7.04 -18.45
N GLU A 119 23.04 -7.60 -18.41
CA GLU A 119 23.36 -8.94 -18.93
C GLU A 119 22.78 -10.10 -18.09
N HIS A 120 22.46 -9.89 -16.80
CA HIS A 120 21.94 -10.95 -15.90
C HIS A 120 20.57 -10.60 -15.26
N SER A 121 19.86 -9.62 -15.82
CA SER A 121 18.65 -9.04 -15.22
C SER A 121 17.54 -10.05 -14.92
N GLY A 122 17.33 -11.05 -15.79
CA GLY A 122 16.27 -12.06 -15.60
C GLY A 122 16.51 -13.03 -14.45
N LEU A 123 17.71 -13.61 -14.34
CA LEU A 123 18.06 -14.53 -13.25
C LEU A 123 18.21 -13.79 -11.91
N ALA A 124 18.77 -12.58 -11.94
CA ALA A 124 18.86 -11.72 -10.76
C ALA A 124 17.47 -11.33 -10.23
N LEU A 125 16.51 -11.01 -11.12
CA LEU A 125 15.14 -10.72 -10.74
C LEU A 125 14.45 -11.95 -10.13
N ALA A 126 14.67 -13.14 -10.69
CA ALA A 126 14.07 -14.38 -10.18
C ALA A 126 14.59 -14.70 -8.77
N LEU A 127 15.90 -14.61 -8.54
CA LEU A 127 16.52 -14.81 -7.23
C LEU A 127 16.05 -13.75 -6.22
N PHE A 128 16.03 -12.47 -6.63
CA PHE A 128 15.55 -11.39 -5.77
C PHE A 128 14.09 -11.59 -5.38
N SER A 129 13.23 -11.94 -6.34
CA SER A 129 11.81 -12.20 -6.10
C SER A 129 11.60 -13.40 -5.18
N LEU A 130 12.38 -14.48 -5.35
CA LEU A 130 12.34 -15.65 -4.47
C LEU A 130 12.66 -15.26 -3.02
N VAL A 131 13.76 -14.52 -2.80
CA VAL A 131 14.16 -14.07 -1.47
C VAL A 131 13.12 -13.12 -0.89
N PHE A 132 12.66 -12.14 -1.67
CA PHE A 132 11.66 -11.17 -1.26
C PHE A 132 10.35 -11.85 -0.84
N PHE A 133 9.80 -12.74 -1.67
CA PHE A 133 8.55 -13.45 -1.34
C PHE A 133 8.71 -14.45 -0.21
N THR A 134 9.90 -15.05 -0.02
CA THR A 134 10.17 -15.91 1.14
C THR A 134 10.13 -15.11 2.44
N ILE A 135 10.75 -13.92 2.46
CA ILE A 135 10.70 -13.02 3.61
C ILE A 135 9.26 -12.56 3.85
N VAL A 136 8.57 -12.08 2.80
CA VAL A 136 7.17 -11.65 2.90
C VAL A 136 6.28 -12.77 3.42
N ALA A 137 6.45 -14.01 2.95
CA ALA A 137 5.70 -15.17 3.43
C ALA A 137 5.99 -15.45 4.92
N ALA A 138 7.25 -15.41 5.34
CA ALA A 138 7.63 -15.61 6.75
C ALA A 138 6.98 -14.57 7.68
N PHE A 139 6.91 -13.31 7.27
CA PHE A 139 6.20 -12.26 8.02
C PHE A 139 4.68 -12.42 7.97
N SER A 140 4.13 -12.83 6.82
CA SER A 140 2.69 -13.01 6.61
C SER A 140 2.11 -14.14 7.46
N LEU A 141 2.90 -15.18 7.72
CA LEU A 141 2.53 -16.30 8.60
C LEU A 141 2.47 -15.90 10.10
N ARG A 142 2.87 -14.68 10.47
CA ARG A 142 2.81 -14.14 11.85
C ARG A 142 1.91 -12.89 11.94
N PRO A 143 0.60 -13.00 11.66
CA PRO A 143 -0.31 -11.85 11.51
C PRO A 143 -0.45 -11.00 12.77
N ALA A 144 -0.38 -11.60 13.97
CA ALA A 144 -0.46 -10.89 15.25
C ALA A 144 0.66 -9.86 15.45
N SER A 145 1.80 -10.05 14.77
CA SER A 145 2.93 -9.12 14.84
C SER A 145 2.83 -7.99 13.83
N ILE A 146 2.08 -8.11 12.73
CA ILE A 146 2.18 -7.17 11.59
C ILE A 146 1.70 -5.76 11.98
N LEU A 147 0.49 -5.66 12.56
CA LEU A 147 -0.11 -4.37 12.92
C LEU A 147 0.71 -3.64 14.01
N THR A 148 1.26 -4.40 14.96
CA THR A 148 2.14 -3.88 16.02
C THR A 148 3.56 -3.60 15.52
N SER A 149 4.13 -4.42 14.64
CA SER A 149 5.48 -4.25 14.09
C SER A 149 5.55 -3.07 13.14
N ILE A 150 4.52 -2.87 12.29
CA ILE A 150 4.42 -1.70 11.41
C ILE A 150 4.37 -0.43 12.27
N GLY A 151 3.39 -0.32 13.18
CA GLY A 151 3.18 0.90 13.97
C GLY A 151 4.28 1.19 15.01
N ARG A 152 4.90 0.16 15.60
CA ARG A 152 5.90 0.30 16.67
C ARG A 152 7.35 0.35 16.17
N THR A 153 7.64 -0.23 15.00
CA THR A 153 9.03 -0.44 14.54
C THR A 153 9.31 0.21 13.20
N LEU A 154 8.39 0.12 12.22
CA LEU A 154 8.59 0.71 10.89
C LEU A 154 8.22 2.19 10.86
N THR A 155 7.09 2.59 11.44
CA THR A 155 6.66 4.01 11.43
C THR A 155 7.67 4.97 12.09
N PRO A 156 8.27 4.69 13.27
CA PRO A 156 9.30 5.57 13.84
C PRO A 156 10.66 5.49 13.12
N LEU A 157 10.87 4.52 12.24
CA LEU A 157 12.08 4.43 11.42
C LEU A 157 11.93 5.21 10.09
N PHE A 158 10.69 5.41 9.64
CA PHE A 158 10.35 6.16 8.44
C PHE A 158 10.02 7.64 8.69
N LEU A 159 9.62 8.00 9.91
CA LEU A 159 9.35 9.38 10.36
C LEU A 159 10.63 10.04 10.89
#